data_AF-A0A2E1WFP2-F1
#
_entry.id   AF-A0A2E1WFP2-F1
#
_cell.length_a   1.000
_cell.length_b   1.000
_cell.length_c   1.000
_cell.angle_alpha   90.00
_cell.angle_beta   90.00
_cell.angle_gamma   90.00
#
_symmetry.space_group_name_H-M   'P 1'
#
loop_
_entity.id
_entity.type
_entity.pdbx_description
1 polymer ?
#
loop_
_entity_poly.entity_id
_entity_poly.type
_entity_poly.pdbx_seq_one_letter_code
_entity_poly.pdbx_strand_id
1 'polypeptide(L)'
;MGSCYTDAVVMRLLIPLLYFGLIFGQEKKIKFDPNKLNDPEPRWPKIISPLSIENQLVRQEEPDSTQIIIEGFRVQVLATRDQVNGEQLRNKLSESFLEKIYIIFESPNYKVRMGNFIDRRDAETLRRSLAKKGYPSAWIIRTRIEPNL
;
A
#
# COMPACT_ATOMS: atom_id res chain seq x y z
N MET A 1 23.62 -59.48 41.02
CA MET A 1 23.35 -58.28 41.86
C MET A 1 23.67 -56.94 41.18
N GLY A 2 24.39 -56.87 40.05
CA GLY A 2 24.88 -55.59 39.50
C GLY A 2 23.88 -54.74 38.71
N SER A 3 22.93 -55.34 37.99
CA SER A 3 22.00 -54.62 37.08
C SER A 3 21.00 -53.72 37.82
N CYS A 4 20.47 -54.18 38.96
CA CYS A 4 19.48 -53.41 39.74
C CYS A 4 20.10 -52.17 40.40
N TYR A 5 21.41 -52.21 40.70
CA TYR A 5 22.13 -51.07 41.28
C TYR A 5 22.39 -49.98 40.24
N THR A 6 22.74 -50.35 39.01
CA THR A 6 22.90 -49.41 37.90
C THR A 6 21.59 -48.71 37.54
N ASP A 7 20.46 -49.42 37.54
CA ASP A 7 19.15 -48.83 37.24
C ASP A 7 18.71 -47.83 38.31
N ALA A 8 18.94 -48.13 39.59
CA ALA A 8 18.64 -47.22 40.70
C ALA A 8 19.51 -45.94 40.69
N VAL A 9 20.76 -46.03 40.23
CA VAL A 9 21.67 -44.87 40.08
C VAL A 9 21.26 -44.01 38.89
N VAL A 10 20.90 -44.62 37.75
CA VAL A 10 20.41 -43.91 36.55
C VAL A 10 19.09 -43.19 36.86
N MET A 11 18.17 -43.83 37.59
CA MET A 11 16.91 -43.22 37.99
C MET A 11 17.12 -42.03 38.95
N ARG A 12 18.08 -42.11 39.88
CA ARG A 12 18.46 -40.98 40.76
C ARG A 12 19.11 -39.80 40.02
N LEU A 13 19.78 -40.04 38.90
CA LEU A 13 20.37 -39.00 38.04
C LEU A 13 19.34 -38.38 37.07
N LEU A 14 18.34 -39.15 36.62
CA LEU A 14 17.29 -38.67 35.70
C LEU A 14 16.24 -37.78 36.38
N ILE A 15 15.90 -38.06 37.64
CA ILE A 15 14.91 -37.29 38.41
C ILE A 15 15.27 -35.79 38.48
N PRO A 16 16.47 -35.35 38.89
CA PRO A 16 16.80 -33.93 38.92
C PRO A 16 16.83 -33.28 37.52
N LEU A 17 17.16 -34.05 36.47
CA LEU A 17 17.14 -33.57 35.08
C LEU A 17 15.71 -33.24 34.61
N LEU A 18 14.74 -34.07 35.00
CA LEU A 18 13.30 -33.83 34.74
C LEU A 18 12.78 -32.62 35.52
N TYR A 19 13.18 -32.44 36.79
CA TYR A 19 12.78 -31.28 37.58
C TYR A 19 13.38 -29.96 37.06
N PHE A 20 14.59 -29.98 36.49
CA PHE A 20 15.23 -28.78 35.91
C PHE A 20 14.44 -28.24 34.71
N GLY A 21 13.94 -29.10 33.82
CA GLY A 21 13.15 -28.69 32.65
C GLY A 21 11.84 -27.96 32.98
N LEU A 22 11.21 -28.28 34.12
CA LEU A 22 9.96 -27.65 34.56
C LEU A 22 10.15 -26.19 35.04
N ILE A 23 11.36 -25.80 35.46
CA ILE A 23 11.63 -24.45 35.99
C ILE A 23 11.83 -23.43 34.85
N PHE A 24 12.34 -23.85 33.69
CA PHE A 24 12.59 -22.96 32.54
C PHE A 24 11.34 -22.64 31.69
N GLY A 25 10.19 -23.25 31.98
CA GLY A 25 8.94 -23.05 31.21
C GLY A 25 8.07 -21.86 31.64
N GLN A 26 8.48 -21.08 32.65
CA GLN A 26 7.71 -19.93 33.12
C GLN A 26 7.91 -18.73 32.18
N GLU A 27 7.07 -18.60 31.17
CA GLU A 27 7.00 -17.40 30.34
C GLU A 27 6.59 -16.20 31.21
N LYS A 28 7.35 -15.10 31.14
CA LYS A 28 7.07 -13.89 31.92
C LYS A 28 5.73 -13.31 31.48
N LYS A 29 4.71 -13.38 32.33
CA LYS A 29 3.42 -12.72 32.09
C LYS A 29 3.64 -11.21 32.01
N ILE A 30 3.41 -10.63 30.83
CA ILE A 30 3.41 -9.19 30.63
C ILE A 30 2.23 -8.62 31.43
N LYS A 31 2.52 -7.84 32.48
CA LYS A 31 1.49 -7.20 33.31
C LYS A 31 0.94 -5.99 32.54
N PHE A 32 -0.17 -6.19 31.84
CA PHE A 32 -0.88 -5.11 31.16
C PHE A 32 -1.44 -4.14 32.20
N ASP A 33 -1.03 -2.87 32.13
CA ASP A 33 -1.50 -1.79 33.00
C ASP A 33 -2.40 -0.86 32.16
N PRO A 34 -3.73 -0.95 32.29
CA PRO A 34 -4.66 -0.20 31.42
C PRO A 34 -4.50 1.32 31.56
N ASN A 35 -3.97 1.80 32.69
CA ASN A 35 -3.79 3.23 32.94
C ASN A 35 -2.55 3.82 32.24
N LYS A 36 -1.68 2.98 31.66
CA LYS A 36 -0.51 3.39 30.87
C LYS A 36 -0.77 3.34 29.37
N LEU A 37 -1.98 2.98 28.95
CA LEU A 37 -2.39 2.98 27.56
C LEU A 37 -2.64 4.41 27.12
N ASN A 38 -1.76 4.95 26.28
CA ASN A 38 -1.98 6.20 25.58
C ASN A 38 -2.34 5.87 24.14
N ASP A 39 -3.64 5.72 23.87
CA ASP A 39 -4.12 5.51 22.51
C ASP A 39 -4.00 6.83 21.74
N PRO A 40 -3.20 6.89 20.66
CA PRO A 40 -3.17 8.08 19.83
C PRO A 40 -4.56 8.31 19.25
N GLU A 41 -5.02 9.55 19.23
CA GLU A 41 -6.29 9.87 18.59
C GLU A 41 -6.26 9.42 17.12
N PRO A 42 -7.30 8.70 16.65
CA PRO A 42 -7.38 8.30 15.26
C PRO A 42 -7.40 9.55 14.36
N ARG A 43 -6.42 9.66 13.46
CA ARG A 43 -6.38 10.70 12.41
C ARG A 43 -7.40 10.38 11.33
N TRP A 44 -8.66 10.75 11.56
CA TRP A 44 -9.70 10.61 10.55
C TRP A 44 -9.44 11.53 9.36
N PRO A 45 -9.68 11.07 8.11
CA PRO A 45 -9.64 11.95 6.95
C PRO A 45 -10.77 12.99 7.07
N LYS A 46 -10.42 14.29 6.97
CA LYS A 46 -11.40 15.37 6.94
C LYS A 46 -12.09 15.37 5.57
N ILE A 47 -13.39 15.04 5.53
CA ILE A 47 -14.20 15.09 4.31
C ILE A 47 -14.60 16.55 4.07
N ILE A 48 -13.92 17.20 3.12
CA ILE A 48 -14.26 18.57 2.70
C ILE A 48 -15.41 18.50 1.70
N SER A 49 -16.57 19.06 2.07
CA SER A 49 -17.68 19.17 1.13
C SER A 49 -17.41 20.33 0.14
N PRO A 50 -17.73 20.20 -1.16
CA PRO A 50 -17.50 21.26 -2.15
C PRO A 50 -18.27 22.57 -1.89
N LEU A 51 -19.23 22.55 -0.94
CA LEU A 51 -20.14 23.67 -0.66
C LEU A 51 -19.83 24.36 0.68
N SER A 52 -18.80 23.92 1.43
CA SER A 52 -18.47 24.47 2.76
C SER A 52 -17.47 25.63 2.73
N ILE A 53 -17.40 26.38 1.61
CA ILE A 53 -16.49 27.53 1.48
C ILE A 53 -17.07 28.74 2.21
N GLU A 54 -17.30 28.62 3.52
CA GLU A 54 -17.49 29.79 4.37
C GLU A 54 -17.06 29.42 5.78
N ASN A 55 -16.02 30.11 6.24
CA ASN A 55 -15.41 30.01 7.58
C ASN A 55 -14.56 28.78 7.88
N GLN A 56 -13.28 28.85 7.50
CA GLN A 56 -12.21 28.58 8.46
C GLN A 56 -10.95 29.36 8.09
N LEU A 57 -10.80 30.53 8.72
CA LEU A 57 -9.54 31.25 8.81
C LEU A 57 -8.50 30.33 9.46
N VAL A 58 -7.57 29.87 8.62
CA VAL A 58 -6.17 29.55 8.91
C VAL A 58 -5.90 29.04 10.34
N ARG A 59 -6.15 27.76 10.57
CA ARG A 59 -5.38 26.99 11.55
C ARG A 59 -4.26 26.32 10.77
N GLN A 60 -3.02 26.76 10.98
CA GLN A 60 -1.82 26.09 10.47
C GLN A 60 -1.67 24.74 11.18
N GLU A 61 -2.46 23.76 10.76
CA GLU A 61 -2.09 22.36 10.90
C GLU A 61 -1.18 22.09 9.69
N GLU A 62 0.09 21.77 9.94
CA GLU A 62 0.99 21.13 8.96
C GLU A 62 0.14 20.13 8.17
N PRO A 63 -0.06 20.32 6.85
CA PRO A 63 -1.02 19.53 6.11
C PRO A 63 -0.49 18.11 6.05
N ASP A 64 -0.95 17.26 6.96
CA ASP A 64 -0.92 15.82 6.80
C ASP A 64 -1.65 15.56 5.48
N SER A 65 -0.86 15.28 4.45
CA SER A 65 -1.17 15.56 3.05
C SER A 65 -2.58 15.12 2.71
N THR A 66 -3.53 16.05 2.71
CA THR A 66 -4.91 15.72 2.34
C THR A 66 -4.88 15.49 0.85
N GLN A 67 -4.73 14.23 0.46
CA GLN A 67 -4.78 13.83 -0.94
C GLN A 67 -6.20 14.10 -1.43
N ILE A 68 -6.36 15.20 -2.17
CA ILE A 68 -7.63 15.57 -2.79
C ILE A 68 -7.86 14.58 -3.94
N ILE A 69 -8.77 13.63 -3.73
CA ILE A 69 -9.16 12.66 -4.74
C ILE A 69 -10.48 13.12 -5.35
N ILE A 70 -10.47 13.44 -6.64
CA ILE A 70 -11.66 13.87 -7.40
C ILE A 70 -11.92 12.95 -8.60
N GLU A 71 -13.12 13.03 -9.16
CA GLU A 71 -13.41 12.35 -10.42
C GLU A 71 -12.75 13.08 -11.59
N GLY A 72 -12.13 12.30 -12.48
CA GLY A 72 -11.49 12.83 -13.69
C GLY A 72 -11.22 11.72 -14.70
N PHE A 73 -10.17 11.90 -15.49
CA PHE A 73 -9.85 11.07 -16.64
C PHE A 73 -8.37 10.68 -16.65
N ARG A 74 -8.12 9.47 -17.17
CA ARG A 74 -6.79 8.99 -17.54
C ARG A 74 -6.83 8.40 -18.93
N VAL A 75 -5.68 8.27 -19.58
CA VAL A 75 -5.56 7.57 -20.86
C VAL A 75 -4.94 6.20 -20.63
N GLN A 76 -5.65 5.13 -20.96
CA GLN A 76 -5.11 3.78 -20.94
C GLN A 76 -4.40 3.48 -22.26
N VAL A 77 -3.15 3.03 -22.19
CA VAL A 77 -2.30 2.78 -23.36
C VAL A 77 -2.23 1.30 -23.71
N LEU A 78 -2.07 0.44 -22.69
CA LEU A 78 -1.90 -1.00 -22.84
C LEU A 78 -2.58 -1.76 -21.70
N ALA A 79 -3.05 -2.97 -22.01
CA ALA A 79 -3.38 -3.99 -21.03
C ALA A 79 -2.66 -5.30 -21.42
N THR A 80 -1.87 -5.86 -20.51
CA THR A 80 -1.04 -7.06 -20.74
C THR A 80 -1.11 -8.00 -19.55
N ARG A 81 -0.99 -9.31 -19.76
CA ARG A 81 -0.86 -10.29 -18.65
C ARG A 81 0.53 -10.30 -18.04
N ASP A 82 1.53 -9.90 -18.81
CA ASP A 82 2.92 -9.84 -18.38
C ASP A 82 3.26 -8.48 -17.77
N GLN A 83 3.69 -8.48 -16.51
CA GLN A 83 4.14 -7.31 -15.79
C GLN A 83 5.34 -6.64 -16.45
N VAL A 84 6.28 -7.43 -16.99
CA VAL A 84 7.54 -6.91 -17.58
C VAL A 84 7.23 -6.01 -18.77
N ASN A 85 6.28 -6.42 -19.62
CA ASN A 85 5.81 -5.59 -20.73
C ASN A 85 5.22 -4.24 -20.26
N GLY A 86 4.46 -4.23 -19.15
CA GLY A 86 3.90 -3.01 -18.58
C GLY A 86 4.98 -2.05 -18.08
N GLU A 87 6.00 -2.61 -17.42
CA GLU A 87 7.17 -1.88 -16.90
C GLU A 87 8.04 -1.28 -18.02
N GLN A 88 8.34 -2.08 -19.05
CA GLN A 88 9.07 -1.63 -20.23
C GLN A 88 8.34 -0.48 -20.94
N LEU A 89 7.02 -0.61 -21.11
CA LEU A 89 6.21 0.46 -21.70
C LEU A 89 6.23 1.72 -20.84
N ARG A 90 6.13 1.60 -19.51
CA ARG A 90 6.24 2.77 -18.62
C ARG A 90 7.56 3.50 -18.84
N ASN A 91 8.69 2.78 -18.83
CA ASN A 91 10.02 3.38 -18.98
C ASN A 91 10.15 4.12 -20.32
N LYS A 92 9.70 3.49 -21.41
CA LYS A 92 9.68 4.10 -22.74
C LYS A 92 8.80 5.36 -22.81
N LEU A 93 7.65 5.35 -22.14
CA LEU A 93 6.74 6.49 -22.12
C LEU A 93 7.30 7.62 -21.24
N SER A 94 7.96 7.32 -20.11
CA SER A 94 8.56 8.34 -19.24
C SER A 94 9.71 9.11 -19.89
N GLU A 95 10.35 8.56 -20.93
CA GLU A 95 11.35 9.28 -21.73
C GLU A 95 10.72 10.32 -22.67
N SER A 96 9.46 10.10 -23.09
CA SER A 96 8.78 10.93 -24.10
C SER A 96 7.70 11.85 -23.53
N PHE A 97 7.23 11.58 -22.31
CA PHE A 97 6.06 12.22 -21.69
C PHE A 97 6.39 12.61 -20.25
N LEU A 98 5.89 13.77 -19.83
CA LEU A 98 6.08 14.30 -18.47
C LEU A 98 4.92 13.90 -17.53
N GLU A 99 3.84 13.39 -18.10
CA GLU A 99 2.64 12.97 -17.37
C GLU A 99 2.91 11.75 -16.48
N LYS A 100 2.29 11.72 -15.30
CA LYS A 100 2.39 10.57 -14.37
C LYS A 100 1.87 9.29 -15.05
N ILE A 101 2.64 8.21 -14.91
CA ILE A 101 2.30 6.90 -15.48
C ILE A 101 2.04 5.91 -14.35
N TYR A 102 0.94 5.19 -14.46
CA TYR A 102 0.44 4.25 -13.48
C TYR A 102 0.34 2.85 -14.09
N ILE A 103 0.79 1.84 -13.34
CA ILE A 103 0.53 0.44 -13.66
C ILE A 103 -0.45 -0.08 -12.62
N ILE A 104 -1.63 -0.46 -13.08
CA ILE A 104 -2.73 -0.93 -12.22
C ILE A 104 -2.97 -2.41 -12.53
N PHE A 105 -2.85 -3.26 -11.53
CA PHE A 105 -3.20 -4.67 -11.65
C PHE A 105 -4.71 -4.85 -11.47
N GLU A 106 -5.39 -5.29 -12.53
CA GLU A 106 -6.78 -5.70 -12.52
C GLU A 106 -6.85 -7.11 -13.11
N SER A 107 -7.03 -8.10 -12.24
CA SER A 107 -6.92 -9.52 -12.61
C SER A 107 -7.68 -9.84 -13.91
N PRO A 108 -7.04 -10.51 -14.89
CA PRO A 108 -5.68 -11.08 -14.89
C PRO A 108 -4.60 -10.18 -15.53
N ASN A 109 -4.84 -8.88 -15.72
CA ASN A 109 -4.00 -8.00 -16.54
C ASN A 109 -3.42 -6.81 -15.76
N TYR A 110 -2.23 -6.39 -16.16
CA TYR A 110 -1.62 -5.11 -15.82
C TYR A 110 -2.03 -4.06 -16.85
N LYS A 111 -2.63 -2.96 -16.39
CA LYS A 111 -3.13 -1.86 -17.21
C LYS A 111 -2.22 -0.64 -17.03
N VAL A 112 -1.66 -0.14 -18.13
CA VAL A 112 -0.81 1.06 -18.15
C VAL A 112 -1.68 2.27 -18.45
N ARG A 113 -1.79 3.19 -17.49
CA ARG A 113 -2.62 4.41 -17.56
C ARG A 113 -1.76 5.65 -17.36
N MET A 114 -2.08 6.75 -18.02
CA MET A 114 -1.31 7.99 -17.97
C MET A 114 -2.16 9.22 -17.67
N GLY A 115 -1.52 10.16 -16.99
CA GLY A 115 -2.02 11.47 -16.64
C GLY A 115 -3.01 11.47 -15.49
N ASN A 116 -3.43 12.67 -15.11
CA ASN A 116 -4.53 12.97 -14.19
C ASN A 116 -5.24 14.20 -14.78
N PHE A 117 -6.31 14.00 -15.54
CA PHE A 117 -7.00 15.07 -16.27
C PHE A 117 -8.37 15.35 -15.66
N ILE A 118 -8.65 16.61 -15.34
CA ILE A 118 -9.98 17.02 -14.89
C ILE A 118 -10.94 17.08 -16.09
N ASP A 119 -10.49 17.68 -17.19
CA ASP A 119 -11.25 17.77 -18.43
C ASP A 119 -10.89 16.63 -19.39
N ARG A 120 -11.92 16.09 -20.04
CA ARG A 120 -11.78 15.09 -21.10
C ARG A 120 -11.00 15.64 -22.31
N ARG A 121 -11.09 16.95 -22.58
CA ARG A 121 -10.37 17.59 -23.71
C ARG A 121 -8.84 17.48 -23.56
N ASP A 122 -8.34 17.60 -22.33
CA ASP A 122 -6.90 17.46 -22.04
C ASP A 122 -6.46 16.01 -22.23
N ALA A 123 -7.26 15.06 -21.74
CA ALA A 123 -7.02 13.63 -21.96
C ALA A 123 -7.02 13.26 -23.46
N GLU A 124 -7.88 13.88 -24.27
CA GLU A 124 -7.92 13.67 -25.72
C GLU A 124 -6.67 14.21 -26.42
N THR A 125 -6.11 15.32 -25.94
CA THR A 125 -4.83 15.84 -26.44
C THR A 125 -3.70 14.84 -26.22
N LEU A 126 -3.59 14.26 -25.02
CA LEU A 126 -2.62 13.20 -24.73
C LEU A 126 -2.87 11.96 -25.60
N ARG A 127 -4.13 11.52 -25.72
CA ARG A 127 -4.50 10.35 -26.55
C ARG A 127 -4.09 10.55 -28.01
N ARG A 128 -4.28 11.74 -28.57
CA ARG A 128 -3.83 12.06 -29.95
C ARG A 128 -2.30 12.06 -30.07
N SER A 129 -1.59 12.58 -29.07
CA SER A 129 -0.12 12.54 -29.04
C SER A 129 0.40 11.09 -29.01
N LEU A 130 -0.21 10.25 -28.16
CA LEU A 130 0.05 8.82 -28.09
C LEU A 130 -0.20 8.09 -29.42
N ALA A 131 -1.31 8.40 -30.08
CA ALA A 131 -1.63 7.84 -31.39
C ALA A 131 -0.55 8.18 -32.43
N LYS A 132 -0.06 9.43 -32.46
CA LYS A 132 1.04 9.86 -33.33
C LYS A 132 2.37 9.16 -33.02
N LYS A 133 2.59 8.77 -31.76
CA LYS A 133 3.80 8.06 -31.29
C LYS A 133 3.75 6.53 -31.48
N GLY A 134 2.69 6.01 -32.09
CA GLY A 134 2.55 4.58 -32.39
C GLY A 134 1.66 3.80 -31.43
N TYR A 135 0.85 4.47 -30.60
CA TYR A 135 -0.13 3.84 -29.73
C TYR A 135 -1.58 4.20 -30.13
N PRO A 136 -2.05 3.76 -31.32
CA PRO A 136 -3.37 4.12 -31.82
C PRO A 136 -4.51 3.51 -30.99
N SER A 137 -4.23 2.42 -30.28
CA SER A 137 -5.18 1.72 -29.43
C SER A 137 -5.46 2.44 -28.10
N ALA A 138 -4.80 3.56 -27.79
CA ALA A 138 -5.00 4.25 -26.52
C ALA A 138 -6.42 4.86 -26.40
N TRP A 139 -7.04 4.73 -25.23
CA TRP A 139 -8.40 5.24 -24.98
C TRP A 139 -8.52 5.96 -23.65
N ILE A 140 -9.48 6.89 -23.56
CA ILE A 140 -9.76 7.67 -22.37
C ILE A 140 -10.69 6.87 -21.45
N ILE A 141 -10.41 6.89 -20.16
CA ILE A 141 -11.23 6.29 -19.11
C ILE A 141 -11.55 7.32 -18.02
N ARG A 142 -12.73 7.20 -17.42
CA ARG A 142 -13.09 7.96 -16.22
C ARG A 142 -12.59 7.22 -14.98
N THR A 143 -11.93 7.92 -14.08
CA THR A 143 -11.37 7.35 -12.85
C THR A 143 -11.21 8.42 -11.79
N ARG A 144 -11.04 8.00 -10.54
CA ARG A 144 -10.57 8.89 -9.48
C ARG A 144 -9.11 9.24 -9.72
N ILE A 145 -8.79 10.52 -9.64
CA ILE A 145 -7.46 11.08 -9.87
C ILE A 145 -7.08 12.02 -8.73
N GLU A 146 -5.78 12.15 -8.52
CA GLU A 146 -5.19 13.20 -7.71
C GLU A 146 -4.75 14.31 -8.69
N PRO A 147 -5.48 15.43 -8.76
CA PRO A 147 -5.07 16.55 -9.57
C PRO A 147 -3.76 17.12 -9.00
N ASN A 148 -2.80 17.41 -9.87
CA ASN A 148 -1.67 18.24 -9.48
C ASN A 148 -2.22 19.68 -9.44
N LEU A 149 -2.64 20.14 -8.26
CA LEU A 149 -3.06 21.53 -8.02
C LEU A 149 -1.85 22.46 -7.94
#